data_AF-A0A1F3T9L8-F1
#
_entry.id   AF-A0A1F3T9L8-F1
#
_cell.length_a   1.000
_cell.length_b   1.000
_cell.length_c   1.000
_cell.angle_alpha   90.00
_cell.angle_beta   90.00
_cell.angle_gamma   90.00
#
_symmetry.space_group_name_H-M   'P 1'
#
loop_
_entity.id
_entity.type
_entity.pdbx_description
1 polymer ?
#
loop_
_entity_poly.entity_id
_entity_poly.type
_entity_poly.pdbx_seq_one_letter_code
_entity_poly.pdbx_strand_id
1 'polypeptide(L)'
;MMKKTILQIIPALLIPALASALLISTASAETARRPGLVKPRDKLFSHKSHLKPFESLGVSCTDCHTFSIKPEETGPMGRQVKEKLLKPAQGICHSCHLGKITIARRQQCTLCHADTGALQPESHFQNWKTRHGKLSQQDSDSCSACHVPRDCTSCHNKQNRLDPQVHRPNFRVSHSIDARAEPQSCTQCHRRASFCMDCHTGRRK
;
A
#
# COMPACT_ATOMS: atom_id res chain seq x y z
N MET A 1 54.31 -58.94 6.02
CA MET A 1 55.17 -57.83 6.49
C MET A 1 54.42 -56.53 6.34
N MET A 2 54.30 -55.83 7.47
CA MET A 2 53.42 -54.70 7.74
C MET A 2 53.86 -53.46 6.96
N LYS A 3 52.92 -52.75 6.30
CA LYS A 3 53.10 -51.33 5.98
C LYS A 3 51.90 -50.56 6.54
N LYS A 4 52.23 -49.73 7.52
CA LYS A 4 51.35 -48.97 8.41
C LYS A 4 50.62 -47.88 7.63
N THR A 5 49.30 -47.84 7.77
CA THR A 5 48.46 -46.71 7.36
C THR A 5 48.77 -45.52 8.28
N ILE A 6 49.40 -44.48 7.73
CA ILE A 6 49.64 -43.21 8.46
C ILE A 6 48.36 -42.39 8.37
N LEU A 7 47.61 -42.35 9.47
CA LEU A 7 46.46 -41.48 9.69
C LEU A 7 46.99 -40.05 9.89
N GLN A 8 46.81 -39.18 8.89
CA GLN A 8 47.13 -37.76 9.03
C GLN A 8 46.09 -37.08 9.93
N ILE A 9 46.54 -36.64 11.10
CA ILE A 9 45.77 -35.84 12.06
C ILE A 9 45.78 -34.40 11.54
N ILE A 10 44.64 -33.92 11.04
CA ILE A 10 44.42 -32.51 10.74
C ILE A 10 44.10 -31.81 12.07
N PRO A 11 44.86 -30.80 12.50
CA PRO A 11 44.51 -30.07 13.71
C PRO A 11 43.28 -29.20 13.42
N ALA A 12 42.19 -29.49 14.12
CA ALA A 12 40.99 -28.67 14.15
C ALA A 12 41.34 -27.29 14.71
N LEU A 13 41.39 -26.27 13.84
CA LEU A 13 41.47 -24.88 14.25
C LEU A 13 40.14 -24.51 14.91
N LEU A 14 40.14 -24.47 16.24
CA LEU A 14 39.11 -23.84 17.07
C LEU A 14 39.09 -22.34 16.77
N ILE A 15 38.18 -21.90 15.92
CA ILE A 15 37.82 -20.49 15.78
C ILE A 15 36.83 -20.17 16.91
N PRO A 16 37.17 -19.27 17.86
CA PRO A 16 36.26 -18.92 18.93
C PRO A 16 35.08 -18.14 18.36
N ALA A 17 33.88 -18.54 18.80
CA ALA A 17 32.62 -17.94 18.47
C ALA A 17 32.58 -16.45 18.86
N LEU A 18 32.66 -15.55 17.89
CA LEU A 18 32.04 -14.24 18.00
C LEU A 18 30.58 -14.38 17.56
N ALA A 19 29.73 -14.77 18.50
CA ALA A 19 28.30 -14.53 18.39
C ALA A 19 28.08 -13.01 18.47
N SER A 20 28.18 -12.32 17.33
CA SER A 20 27.59 -11.00 17.17
C SER A 20 26.08 -11.17 17.29
N ALA A 21 25.58 -11.06 18.51
CA ALA A 21 24.19 -10.79 18.78
C ALA A 21 23.88 -9.41 18.18
N LEU A 22 23.58 -9.38 16.88
CA LEU A 22 22.79 -8.31 16.30
C LEU A 22 21.44 -8.39 17.02
N LEU A 23 21.30 -7.60 18.07
CA LEU A 23 20.01 -7.16 18.54
C LEU A 23 19.41 -6.36 17.37
N ILE A 24 18.71 -7.08 16.49
CA ILE A 24 17.71 -6.46 15.62
C ILE A 24 16.70 -5.92 16.61
N SER A 25 16.86 -4.64 16.94
CA SER A 25 15.85 -3.85 17.61
C SER A 25 14.59 -3.97 16.74
N THR A 26 13.67 -4.83 17.15
CA THR A 26 12.31 -4.80 16.64
C THR A 26 11.74 -3.47 17.08
N ALA A 27 11.88 -2.46 16.23
CA ALA A 27 11.15 -1.21 16.38
C ALA A 27 9.70 -1.57 16.70
N SER A 28 9.23 -1.12 17.86
CA SER A 28 8.00 -1.54 18.50
C SER A 28 6.81 -1.54 17.54
N ALA A 29 6.10 -2.65 17.49
CA ALA A 29 4.83 -2.80 16.77
C ALA A 29 3.69 -1.94 17.36
N GLU A 30 3.96 -1.00 18.26
CA GLU A 30 2.96 -0.36 19.13
C GLU A 30 2.56 1.08 18.79
N THR A 31 3.08 1.66 17.70
CA THR A 31 2.59 2.98 17.23
C THR A 31 2.28 3.03 15.74
N ALA A 32 2.06 1.87 15.10
CA ALA A 32 1.55 1.85 13.74
C ALA A 32 0.12 2.41 13.74
N ARG A 33 -0.04 3.64 13.26
CA ARG A 33 -1.34 4.30 13.02
C ARG A 33 -2.22 3.30 12.28
N ARG A 34 -3.30 2.81 12.92
CA ARG A 34 -4.20 1.84 12.28
C ARG A 34 -5.31 2.60 11.55
N PRO A 35 -5.61 2.27 10.28
CA PRO A 35 -6.69 2.88 9.53
C PRO A 35 -8.03 2.48 10.16
N GLY A 36 -8.55 3.34 11.04
CA GLY A 36 -9.82 3.11 11.71
C GLY A 36 -10.95 2.95 10.69
N LEU A 37 -11.95 2.12 11.01
CA LEU A 37 -13.15 1.99 10.17
C LEU A 37 -14.07 3.20 10.34
N VAL A 38 -14.75 3.59 9.28
CA VAL A 38 -15.83 4.57 9.32
C VAL A 38 -16.90 4.09 10.31
N LYS A 39 -17.38 5.02 11.13
CA LYS A 39 -18.43 4.75 12.13
C LYS A 39 -19.79 5.24 11.59
N PRO A 40 -20.89 4.55 11.91
CA PRO A 40 -20.96 3.33 12.74
C PRO A 40 -20.67 2.06 11.92
N ARG A 41 -19.95 1.10 12.51
CA ARG A 41 -19.36 -0.05 11.78
C ARG A 41 -20.40 -1.01 11.21
N ASP A 42 -21.54 -1.13 11.86
CA ASP A 42 -22.68 -1.96 11.42
C ASP A 42 -23.29 -1.48 10.10
N LYS A 43 -23.07 -0.22 9.72
CA LYS A 43 -23.55 0.33 8.45
C LYS A 43 -22.61 0.07 7.27
N LEU A 44 -21.41 -0.45 7.53
CA LEU A 44 -20.45 -0.80 6.48
C LEU A 44 -20.79 -2.10 5.76
N PHE A 45 -21.72 -2.89 6.30
CA PHE A 45 -22.13 -4.17 5.72
C PHE A 45 -23.66 -4.27 5.64
N SER A 46 -24.13 -4.90 4.56
CA SER A 46 -25.54 -5.17 4.31
C SER A 46 -25.67 -6.57 3.71
N HIS A 47 -26.33 -7.49 4.43
CA HIS A 47 -26.64 -8.82 3.91
C HIS A 47 -27.37 -8.72 2.57
N LYS A 48 -28.42 -7.88 2.48
CA LYS A 48 -29.21 -7.67 1.26
C LYS A 48 -28.35 -7.30 0.05
N SER A 49 -27.33 -6.47 0.24
CA SER A 49 -26.43 -6.03 -0.83
C SER A 49 -25.44 -7.12 -1.26
N HIS A 50 -25.14 -8.08 -0.38
CA HIS A 50 -24.16 -9.13 -0.64
C HIS A 50 -24.76 -10.47 -1.06
N LEU A 51 -26.07 -10.69 -0.93
CA LEU A 51 -26.74 -11.94 -1.32
C LEU A 51 -26.41 -12.37 -2.76
N LYS A 52 -26.60 -11.49 -3.74
CA LYS A 52 -26.34 -11.82 -5.15
C LYS A 52 -24.86 -12.11 -5.43
N PRO A 53 -23.89 -11.27 -5.01
CA PRO A 53 -22.48 -11.62 -5.12
C PRO A 53 -22.12 -12.94 -4.44
N PHE A 54 -22.65 -13.21 -3.24
CA PHE A 54 -22.36 -14.43 -2.49
C PHE A 54 -22.88 -15.68 -3.21
N GLU A 55 -24.10 -15.63 -3.73
CA GLU A 55 -24.66 -16.69 -4.57
C GLU A 55 -23.78 -16.95 -5.80
N SER A 56 -23.37 -15.89 -6.51
CA SER A 56 -22.53 -16.02 -7.70
C SER A 56 -21.12 -16.57 -7.42
N LEU A 57 -20.62 -16.39 -6.20
CA LEU A 57 -19.28 -16.82 -5.78
C LEU A 57 -19.31 -18.12 -4.95
N GLY A 58 -20.49 -18.70 -4.71
CA GLY A 58 -20.66 -19.88 -3.86
C GLY A 58 -20.25 -19.64 -2.40
N VAL A 59 -20.40 -18.41 -1.89
CA VAL A 59 -20.06 -18.05 -0.51
C VAL A 59 -21.18 -18.47 0.43
N SER A 60 -20.85 -19.33 1.38
CA SER A 60 -21.73 -19.82 2.43
C SER A 60 -21.73 -18.92 3.67
N CYS A 61 -22.73 -19.08 4.53
CA CYS A 61 -22.82 -18.35 5.80
C CYS A 61 -21.58 -18.58 6.68
N THR A 62 -21.07 -19.82 6.67
CA THR A 62 -19.92 -20.28 7.46
C THR A 62 -18.59 -19.69 7.02
N ASP A 63 -18.51 -19.15 5.80
CA ASP A 63 -17.29 -18.52 5.30
C ASP A 63 -17.02 -17.16 5.95
N CYS A 64 -18.09 -16.50 6.42
CA CYS A 64 -17.99 -15.24 7.16
C CYS A 64 -18.17 -15.45 8.66
N HIS A 65 -19.11 -16.30 9.07
CA HIS A 65 -19.46 -16.52 10.46
C HIS A 65 -18.87 -17.84 10.95
N THR A 66 -18.03 -17.78 11.98
CA THR A 66 -17.56 -18.99 12.66
C THR A 66 -18.67 -19.54 13.54
N PHE A 67 -19.25 -20.68 13.15
CA PHE A 67 -20.27 -21.41 13.93
C PHE A 67 -19.66 -22.48 14.84
N SER A 68 -18.35 -22.49 15.02
CA SER A 68 -17.59 -23.52 15.75
C SER A 68 -17.73 -23.46 17.28
N ILE A 69 -18.95 -23.35 17.80
CA ILE A 69 -19.25 -23.85 19.14
C ILE A 69 -19.63 -25.31 18.96
N LYS A 70 -18.64 -26.21 18.99
CA LYS A 70 -18.92 -27.64 19.18
C LYS A 70 -19.19 -27.83 20.67
N PRO A 71 -20.41 -28.22 21.09
CA PRO A 71 -20.60 -28.64 22.46
C PRO A 71 -19.80 -29.93 22.69
N GLU A 72 -18.98 -29.96 23.73
CA GLU A 72 -18.21 -31.13 24.16
C GLU A 72 -19.13 -32.24 24.71
N GLU A 73 -20.38 -31.89 25.05
CA GLU A 73 -21.40 -32.82 25.52
C GLU A 73 -22.61 -32.87 24.57
N THR A 74 -23.11 -34.08 24.32
CA THR A 74 -24.41 -34.31 23.67
C THR A 74 -25.53 -33.91 24.64
N GLY A 75 -25.80 -32.60 24.72
CA GLY A 75 -26.92 -32.00 25.47
C GLY A 75 -27.85 -31.20 24.56
N PRO A 76 -29.00 -30.69 25.06
CA PRO A 76 -29.85 -29.81 24.28
C PRO A 76 -29.02 -28.63 23.79
N MET A 77 -29.17 -28.28 22.50
CA MET A 77 -28.41 -27.19 21.86
C MET A 77 -28.31 -26.00 22.82
N GLY A 78 -27.08 -25.64 23.20
CA GLY A 78 -26.83 -24.53 24.12
C GLY A 78 -27.53 -23.26 23.64
N ARG A 79 -27.83 -22.35 24.59
CA ARG A 79 -28.61 -21.13 24.30
C ARG A 79 -28.10 -20.46 23.03
N GLN A 80 -28.99 -20.27 22.06
CA GLN A 80 -28.67 -19.64 20.77
C GLN A 80 -27.85 -18.37 21.00
N VAL A 81 -26.69 -18.28 20.34
CA VAL A 81 -25.87 -17.08 20.36
C VAL A 81 -26.67 -15.99 19.65
N LYS A 82 -26.89 -14.86 20.32
CA LYS A 82 -27.58 -13.70 19.72
C LYS A 82 -26.81 -13.27 18.46
N GLU A 83 -27.50 -13.03 17.35
CA GLU A 83 -26.93 -12.66 16.05
C GLU A 83 -25.87 -11.54 16.13
N LYS A 84 -26.10 -10.54 17.00
CA LYS A 84 -25.16 -9.45 17.31
C LYS A 84 -23.75 -9.92 17.74
N LEU A 85 -23.63 -11.13 18.26
CA LEU A 85 -22.38 -11.71 18.74
C LEU A 85 -21.68 -12.58 17.68
N LEU A 86 -22.37 -12.95 16.59
CA LEU A 86 -21.77 -13.63 15.44
C LEU A 86 -21.03 -12.62 14.55
N LYS A 87 -19.92 -12.09 15.06
CA LYS A 87 -19.07 -11.19 14.30
C LYS A 87 -18.14 -12.00 13.39
N PRO A 88 -17.96 -11.58 12.13
CA PRO A 88 -17.01 -12.24 11.26
C PRO A 88 -15.57 -12.02 11.73
N ALA A 89 -14.67 -12.88 11.26
CA ALA A 89 -13.23 -12.72 11.48
C ALA A 89 -12.73 -11.37 10.96
N GLN A 90 -11.76 -10.78 11.67
CA GLN A 90 -11.15 -9.53 11.25
C GLN A 90 -10.47 -9.71 9.87
N GLY A 91 -10.77 -8.82 8.94
CA GLY A 91 -10.19 -8.86 7.59
C GLY A 91 -10.94 -9.71 6.56
N ILE A 92 -12.07 -10.36 6.93
CA ILE A 92 -12.86 -11.13 5.96
C ILE A 92 -13.29 -10.30 4.75
N CYS A 93 -13.57 -9.00 4.96
CA CYS A 93 -13.98 -8.08 3.90
C CYS A 93 -12.90 -8.00 2.80
N HIS A 94 -11.62 -7.98 3.18
CA HIS A 94 -10.50 -7.88 2.24
C HIS A 94 -10.31 -9.15 1.41
N SER A 95 -10.65 -10.34 1.94
CA SER A 95 -10.51 -11.62 1.21
C SER A 95 -11.24 -11.62 -0.14
N CYS A 96 -12.36 -10.91 -0.20
CA CYS A 96 -13.14 -10.73 -1.41
C CYS A 96 -12.81 -9.38 -2.07
N HIS A 97 -12.88 -8.26 -1.34
CA HIS A 97 -12.76 -6.92 -1.96
C HIS A 97 -11.36 -6.53 -2.45
N LEU A 98 -10.30 -7.19 -1.97
CA LEU A 98 -8.94 -7.01 -2.48
C LEU A 98 -8.48 -8.18 -3.37
N GLY A 99 -9.33 -9.20 -3.57
CA GLY A 99 -8.99 -10.42 -4.30
C GLY A 99 -10.05 -10.82 -5.33
N LYS A 100 -11.13 -11.45 -4.87
CA LYS A 100 -12.14 -12.11 -5.72
C LYS A 100 -13.11 -11.15 -6.42
N ILE A 101 -13.35 -9.97 -5.86
CA ILE A 101 -14.26 -8.97 -6.42
C ILE A 101 -13.58 -7.61 -6.50
N THR A 102 -13.78 -6.93 -7.62
CA THR A 102 -13.35 -5.54 -7.76
C THR A 102 -14.53 -4.65 -7.38
N ILE A 103 -14.43 -3.91 -6.27
CA ILE A 103 -15.31 -2.74 -6.11
C ILE A 103 -14.98 -1.81 -7.27
N ALA A 104 -15.96 -1.11 -7.83
CA ALA A 104 -15.85 -0.32 -9.08
C ALA A 104 -14.61 0.61 -9.16
N ARG A 105 -13.92 0.89 -8.05
CA ARG A 105 -12.52 1.35 -8.05
C ARG A 105 -11.71 0.63 -6.95
N ARG A 106 -10.62 -0.06 -7.33
CA ARG A 106 -9.65 -0.79 -6.48
C ARG A 106 -9.00 0.03 -5.33
N GLN A 107 -9.35 1.32 -5.20
CA GLN A 107 -8.73 2.29 -4.29
C GLN A 107 -9.74 3.04 -3.40
N GLN A 108 -10.98 2.59 -3.34
CA GLN A 108 -12.01 3.21 -2.50
C GLN A 108 -11.91 2.75 -1.04
N CYS A 109 -10.69 2.72 -0.50
CA CYS A 109 -10.42 2.37 0.90
C CYS A 109 -11.23 3.26 1.86
N THR A 110 -11.51 4.50 1.44
CA THR A 110 -12.32 5.49 2.19
C THR A 110 -13.78 5.09 2.40
N LEU A 111 -14.32 4.12 1.65
CA LEU A 111 -15.66 3.60 1.89
C LEU A 111 -15.76 2.86 3.22
N CYS A 112 -14.65 2.24 3.64
CA CYS A 112 -14.60 1.46 4.87
C CYS A 112 -13.68 2.08 5.92
N HIS A 113 -12.58 2.74 5.51
CA HIS A 113 -11.59 3.33 6.40
C HIS A 113 -11.77 4.85 6.49
N ALA A 114 -11.87 5.35 7.72
CA ALA A 114 -11.95 6.78 8.00
C ALA A 114 -10.60 7.49 7.82
N ASP A 115 -9.51 6.75 7.94
CA ASP A 115 -8.15 7.27 7.85
C ASP A 115 -7.32 6.40 6.90
N THR A 116 -7.32 6.77 5.63
CA THR A 116 -6.48 6.12 4.62
C THR A 116 -5.05 6.64 4.62
N GLY A 117 -4.76 7.74 5.33
CA GLY A 117 -3.38 8.20 5.54
C GLY A 117 -2.58 7.18 6.36
N ALA A 118 -3.24 6.49 7.29
CA ALA A 118 -2.69 5.37 8.03
C ALA A 118 -2.35 4.13 7.16
N LEU A 119 -2.85 4.05 5.93
CA LEU A 119 -2.52 2.99 4.96
C LEU A 119 -1.30 3.33 4.11
N GLN A 120 -0.85 4.58 4.12
CA GLN A 120 0.30 4.99 3.31
C GLN A 120 1.57 4.36 3.88
N PRO A 121 2.36 3.63 3.07
CA PRO A 121 3.64 3.10 3.51
C PRO A 121 4.63 4.24 3.77
N GLU A 122 5.67 3.95 4.57
CA GLU A 122 6.71 4.92 4.96
C GLU A 122 7.32 5.69 3.77
N SER A 123 7.35 5.04 2.60
CA SER A 123 7.82 5.64 1.35
C SER A 123 7.07 6.92 0.91
N HIS A 124 5.87 7.19 1.44
CA HIS A 124 5.03 8.30 1.02
C HIS A 124 5.37 9.65 1.67
N PHE A 125 6.06 9.66 2.81
CA PHE A 125 6.05 10.85 3.68
C PHE A 125 7.20 11.85 3.44
N GLN A 126 8.32 11.45 2.81
CA GLN A 126 9.51 12.30 2.71
C GLN A 126 10.04 12.45 1.28
N ASN A 127 10.14 13.70 0.81
CA ASN A 127 10.75 14.09 -0.46
C ASN A 127 10.27 13.25 -1.66
N TRP A 128 8.97 12.95 -1.70
CA TRP A 128 8.36 12.08 -2.71
C TRP A 128 8.77 12.46 -4.13
N LYS A 129 8.71 13.75 -4.48
CA LYS A 129 9.07 14.26 -5.81
C LYS A 129 10.48 13.87 -6.27
N THR A 130 11.44 13.73 -5.37
CA THR A 130 12.83 13.38 -5.71
C THR A 130 13.15 11.90 -5.54
N ARG A 131 12.34 11.15 -4.77
CA ARG A 131 12.62 9.75 -4.43
C ARG A 131 11.76 8.74 -5.17
N HIS A 132 10.52 9.08 -5.53
CA HIS A 132 9.57 8.13 -6.11
C HIS A 132 10.08 7.47 -7.39
N GLY A 133 10.83 8.20 -8.22
CA GLY A 133 11.43 7.63 -9.43
C GLY A 133 12.40 6.49 -9.13
N LYS A 134 13.27 6.65 -8.13
CA LYS A 134 14.20 5.58 -7.70
C LYS A 134 13.45 4.43 -7.04
N LEU A 135 12.46 4.73 -6.19
CA LEU A 135 11.64 3.71 -5.53
C LEU A 135 10.84 2.88 -6.56
N SER A 136 10.27 3.53 -7.57
CA SER A 136 9.54 2.87 -8.65
C SER A 136 10.46 2.06 -9.57
N GLN A 137 11.73 2.43 -9.72
CA GLN A 137 12.71 1.63 -10.45
C GLN A 137 13.11 0.37 -9.68
N GLN A 138 13.11 0.44 -8.34
CA GLN A 138 13.41 -0.71 -7.48
C GLN A 138 12.24 -1.68 -7.44
N ASP A 139 11.02 -1.18 -7.27
CA ASP A 139 9.82 -2.00 -7.16
C ASP A 139 8.56 -1.21 -7.56
N SER A 140 8.23 -1.21 -8.86
CA SER A 140 7.00 -0.61 -9.37
C SER A 140 5.74 -1.40 -8.99
N ASP A 141 5.87 -2.69 -8.73
CA ASP A 141 4.73 -3.58 -8.51
C ASP A 141 4.12 -3.34 -7.13
N SER A 142 4.95 -3.03 -6.13
CA SER A 142 4.48 -2.59 -4.80
C SER A 142 3.55 -1.37 -4.87
N CYS A 143 3.80 -0.47 -5.83
CA CYS A 143 2.98 0.71 -6.02
C CYS A 143 1.61 0.35 -6.59
N SER A 144 1.55 -0.65 -7.46
CA SER A 144 0.33 -1.11 -8.16
C SER A 144 -0.66 -1.84 -7.25
N ALA A 145 -0.24 -2.22 -6.03
CA ALA A 145 -1.15 -2.71 -4.99
C ALA A 145 -2.22 -1.67 -4.62
N CYS A 146 -1.85 -0.39 -4.68
CA CYS A 146 -2.72 0.72 -4.30
C CYS A 146 -2.96 1.73 -5.43
N HIS A 147 -2.04 1.88 -6.39
CA HIS A 147 -2.13 2.86 -7.47
C HIS A 147 -2.51 2.23 -8.81
N VAL A 148 -3.11 3.03 -9.70
CA VAL A 148 -3.43 2.64 -11.08
C VAL A 148 -2.53 3.41 -12.05
N PRO A 149 -2.34 2.94 -13.30
CA PRO A 149 -1.49 3.63 -14.28
C PRO A 149 -1.83 5.12 -14.49
N ARG A 150 -3.11 5.49 -14.32
CA ARG A 150 -3.54 6.90 -14.39
C ARG A 150 -2.85 7.79 -13.34
N ASP A 151 -2.50 7.24 -12.18
CA ASP A 151 -1.85 7.99 -11.10
C ASP A 151 -0.42 8.36 -11.48
N CYS A 152 0.33 7.46 -12.13
CA CYS A 152 1.67 7.73 -12.66
C CYS A 152 1.61 8.78 -13.77
N THR A 153 0.69 8.59 -14.72
CA THR A 153 0.55 9.49 -15.88
C THR A 153 -0.01 10.87 -15.51
N SER A 154 -0.56 11.03 -14.31
CA SER A 154 -1.03 12.32 -13.80
C SER A 154 0.06 13.39 -13.76
N CYS A 155 1.32 12.98 -13.54
CA CYS A 155 2.49 13.84 -13.63
C CYS A 155 3.34 13.52 -14.88
N HIS A 156 3.55 12.24 -15.22
CA HIS A 156 4.50 11.86 -16.27
C HIS A 156 4.00 12.12 -17.71
N ASN A 157 2.68 12.12 -17.95
CA ASN A 157 2.13 12.29 -19.31
C ASN A 157 1.28 13.56 -19.47
N LYS A 158 0.99 14.30 -18.39
CA LYS A 158 0.24 15.55 -18.48
C LYS A 158 1.20 16.73 -18.70
N GLN A 159 1.55 16.97 -19.96
CA GLN A 159 2.33 18.16 -20.35
C GLN A 159 1.54 19.47 -20.31
N ASN A 160 0.22 19.43 -20.07
CA ASN A 160 -0.56 20.66 -20.09
C ASN A 160 -1.87 20.51 -19.30
N ARG A 161 -1.83 21.02 -18.07
CA ARG A 161 -2.93 21.61 -17.31
C ARG A 161 -2.27 22.42 -16.21
N LEU A 162 -2.87 23.53 -15.80
CA LEU A 162 -2.51 24.26 -14.58
C LEU A 162 -2.80 23.35 -13.37
N ASP A 163 -2.03 22.29 -13.23
CA ASP A 163 -2.14 21.33 -12.13
C ASP A 163 -1.43 21.95 -10.93
N PRO A 164 -2.14 22.28 -9.83
CA PRO A 164 -1.55 22.83 -8.62
C PRO A 164 -0.42 21.98 -8.04
N GLN A 165 -0.38 20.68 -8.38
CA GLN A 165 0.66 19.75 -7.95
C GLN A 165 2.02 20.02 -8.64
N VAL A 166 1.98 20.52 -9.88
CA VAL A 166 3.15 20.81 -10.71
C VAL A 166 3.47 22.30 -10.69
N HIS A 167 2.47 23.15 -10.88
CA HIS A 167 2.61 24.60 -10.90
C HIS A 167 1.68 25.24 -9.87
N ARG A 168 2.21 26.10 -9.01
CA ARG A 168 1.39 26.82 -8.01
C ARG A 168 0.37 27.74 -8.70
N PRO A 169 -0.77 28.05 -8.05
CA PRO A 169 -1.62 29.16 -8.49
C PRO A 169 -0.78 30.43 -8.69
N ASN A 170 -1.07 31.20 -9.74
CA ASN A 170 -0.28 32.37 -10.15
C ASN A 170 1.17 32.07 -10.58
N PHE A 171 1.45 30.87 -11.11
CA PHE A 171 2.78 30.52 -11.60
C PHE A 171 3.39 31.57 -12.55
N ARG A 172 2.60 32.26 -13.37
CA ARG A 172 3.09 33.38 -14.21
C ARG A 172 3.83 34.46 -13.42
N VAL A 173 3.47 34.69 -12.16
CA VAL A 173 4.13 35.67 -11.28
C VAL A 173 5.35 35.05 -10.58
N SER A 174 5.25 33.79 -10.14
CA SER A 174 6.33 33.15 -9.37
C SER A 174 7.40 32.44 -10.21
N HIS A 175 7.13 32.14 -11.48
CA HIS A 175 8.00 31.29 -12.29
C HIS A 175 9.40 31.87 -12.49
N SER A 176 9.57 33.19 -12.38
CA SER A 176 10.89 33.83 -12.47
C SER A 176 11.81 33.41 -11.32
N ILE A 177 11.25 33.15 -10.13
CA ILE A 177 11.99 32.64 -8.98
C ILE A 177 12.32 31.16 -9.20
N ASP A 178 11.32 30.37 -9.56
CA ASP A 178 11.46 28.92 -9.77
C ASP A 178 12.46 28.61 -10.91
N ALA A 179 12.37 29.34 -12.02
CA ALA A 179 13.26 29.18 -13.18
C ALA A 179 14.70 29.65 -12.92
N ARG A 180 14.90 30.59 -11.98
CA ARG A 180 16.25 30.97 -11.54
C ARG A 180 16.86 29.93 -10.60
N ALA A 181 16.04 29.36 -9.72
CA ALA A 181 16.50 28.37 -8.75
C ALA A 181 16.85 27.03 -9.42
N GLU A 182 16.01 26.55 -10.34
CA GLU A 182 16.21 25.25 -10.97
C GLU A 182 15.62 25.21 -12.39
N PRO A 183 16.29 25.82 -13.40
CA PRO A 183 15.79 25.88 -14.78
C PRO A 183 15.70 24.50 -15.44
N GLN A 184 16.51 23.52 -15.01
CA GLN A 184 16.51 22.18 -15.61
C GLN A 184 15.22 21.43 -15.30
N SER A 185 14.59 21.69 -14.15
CA SER A 185 13.30 21.08 -13.78
C SER A 185 12.19 21.34 -14.81
N CYS A 186 12.20 22.53 -15.43
CA CYS A 186 11.21 22.91 -16.41
C CYS A 186 11.33 22.08 -17.70
N THR A 187 12.56 21.75 -18.09
CA THR A 187 12.86 21.04 -19.35
C THR A 187 12.45 19.57 -19.34
N GLN A 188 12.18 18.99 -18.15
CA GLN A 188 11.69 17.61 -18.03
C GLN A 188 10.37 17.42 -18.80
N CYS A 189 9.49 18.43 -18.72
CA CYS A 189 8.22 18.48 -19.44
C CYS A 189 8.25 19.47 -20.63
N HIS A 190 8.83 20.66 -20.44
CA HIS A 190 8.90 21.71 -21.45
C HIS A 190 10.19 21.64 -22.27
N ARG A 191 10.27 20.63 -23.15
CA ARG A 191 11.50 20.28 -23.87
C ARG A 191 11.88 21.21 -25.03
N ARG A 192 10.94 22.01 -25.53
CA ARG A 192 11.17 22.87 -26.70
C ARG A 192 11.47 24.29 -26.24
N ALA A 193 12.57 24.87 -26.71
CA ALA A 193 12.91 26.27 -26.42
C ALA A 193 11.81 27.26 -26.83
N SER A 194 11.05 26.93 -27.89
CA SER A 194 9.89 27.73 -28.32
C SER A 194 8.84 27.89 -27.23
N PHE A 195 8.67 26.92 -26.32
CA PHE A 195 7.70 27.02 -25.23
C PHE A 195 7.98 28.23 -24.33
N CYS A 196 9.25 28.44 -23.97
CA CYS A 196 9.67 29.57 -23.15
C CYS A 196 9.52 30.86 -23.97
N MET A 197 10.03 30.83 -25.21
CA MET A 197 10.04 32.01 -26.07
C MET A 197 8.65 32.50 -26.44
N ASP A 198 7.64 31.64 -26.49
CA ASP A 198 6.27 32.04 -26.80
C ASP A 198 5.76 33.16 -25.87
N CYS A 199 6.04 33.08 -24.56
CA CYS A 199 5.71 34.17 -23.63
C CYS A 199 6.79 35.26 -23.60
N HIS A 200 8.07 34.88 -23.58
CA HIS A 200 9.20 35.83 -23.49
C HIS A 200 9.37 36.73 -24.73
N THR A 201 8.74 36.37 -25.85
CA THR A 201 8.69 37.17 -27.08
C THR A 201 7.30 37.74 -27.38
N GLY A 202 6.34 37.58 -26.47
CA GLY A 202 4.99 38.14 -26.61
C GLY A 202 4.06 37.43 -27.61
N ARG A 203 4.40 36.21 -28.05
CA ARG A 203 3.58 35.39 -28.96
C ARG A 203 2.40 34.67 -28.29
N ARG A 204 2.43 34.50 -26.97
CA ARG A 204 1.29 34.06 -26.14
C ARG A 204 0.94 35.15 -25.11
N LYS A 205 -0.31 35.60 -25.11
CA LYS A 205 -0.88 36.50 -24.09
C LYS A 205 -1.52 35.70 -22.96
#